data_AF-A0A414BEB4-F1
#
_entry.id   AF-A0A414BEB4-F1
#
_cell.length_a   1.000
_cell.length_b   1.000
_cell.length_c   1.000
_cell.angle_alpha   90.00
_cell.angle_beta   90.00
_cell.angle_gamma   90.00
#
_symmetry.space_group_name_H-M   'P 1'
#
loop_
_entity.id
_entity.type
_entity.pdbx_description
1 polymer ?
#
loop_
_entity_poly.entity_id
_entity_poly.type
_entity_poly.pdbx_seq_one_letter_code
_entity_poly.pdbx_strand_id
1 'polypeptide(L)' 'MESLNKNGVSITQTPGEEKYVKCCLGAFRGQIYYQYDYRHTDGELFSTVAKTLDECRRRRDEWIVKKKVQ' A
#
# COMPACT_ATOMS: atom_id res chain seq x y z
N MET A 1 13.77 -3.90 11.01
CA MET A 1 13.17 -3.39 9.76
C MET A 1 11.69 -3.64 9.89
N GLU A 2 10.87 -2.61 9.93
CA GLU A 2 9.42 -2.83 9.94
C GLU A 2 9.00 -3.43 8.59
N SER A 3 8.30 -4.55 8.62
CA SER A 3 7.73 -5.18 7.43
C SER A 3 6.21 -5.03 7.48
N LEU A 4 5.60 -4.73 6.34
CA LEU A 4 4.14 -4.76 6.21
C LEU A 4 3.58 -6.17 6.08
N ASN A 5 4.46 -7.17 6.05
CA ASN A 5 4.10 -8.55 5.78
C ASN A 5 4.67 -9.44 6.88
N LYS A 6 3.87 -10.41 7.31
CA LYS A 6 4.29 -11.55 8.14
C LYS A 6 4.00 -12.82 7.35
N ASN A 7 5.03 -13.61 7.07
CA ASN A 7 4.93 -14.84 6.27
C ASN A 7 4.27 -14.63 4.88
N GLY A 8 4.57 -13.49 4.24
CA GLY A 8 3.99 -13.14 2.92
C GLY A 8 2.58 -12.53 2.96
N VAL A 9 1.95 -12.47 4.13
CA VAL A 9 0.59 -11.91 4.30
C VAL A 9 0.68 -10.52 4.92
N SER A 10 -0.08 -9.56 4.38
CA SER A 10 -0.15 -8.19 4.92
C SER A 10 -0.64 -8.17 6.37
N ILE A 11 -0.05 -7.32 7.20
CA ILE A 11 -0.48 -7.08 8.59
C ILE A 11 -1.54 -5.98 8.71
N THR A 12 -1.98 -5.40 7.59
CA THR A 12 -3.08 -4.43 7.54
C THR A 12 -4.40 -5.19 7.52
N GLN A 13 -5.04 -5.26 8.69
CA GLN A 13 -6.17 -6.17 8.94
C GLN A 13 -7.46 -5.41 9.26
N THR A 14 -7.35 -4.24 9.89
CA THR A 14 -8.53 -3.48 10.29
C THR A 14 -9.18 -2.83 9.05
N PRO A 15 -10.50 -2.97 8.83
CA PRO A 15 -11.18 -2.28 7.74
C PRO A 15 -10.97 -0.75 7.79
N GLY A 16 -10.59 -0.16 6.66
CA GLY A 16 -10.25 1.26 6.54
C GLY A 16 -8.82 1.62 6.95
N GLU A 17 -8.02 0.66 7.44
CA GLU A 17 -6.66 0.89 7.90
C GLU A 17 -5.68 1.07 6.73
N GLU A 18 -4.77 2.02 6.89
CA GLU A 18 -3.62 2.28 6.02
C GLU A 18 -2.33 2.01 6.80
N LYS A 19 -1.40 1.25 6.22
CA LYS A 19 -0.03 1.10 6.72
C LYS A 19 0.98 1.26 5.59
N TYR A 20 2.15 1.78 5.92
CA TYR A 20 3.23 1.96 4.96
C TYR A 20 4.61 1.80 5.61
N VAL A 21 5.59 1.39 4.82
CA VAL A 21 7.01 1.36 5.21
C VAL A 21 7.86 1.98 4.11
N LYS A 22 8.93 2.67 4.51
CA LYS A 22 9.95 3.14 3.57
C LYS A 22 10.84 1.97 3.17
N CYS A 23 11.02 1.80 1.87
CA CYS A 23 11.91 0.79 1.32
C CYS A 23 12.92 1.45 0.37
N CYS A 24 14.20 1.18 0.59
CA CYS A 24 15.27 1.56 -0.32
C CYS A 24 15.45 0.43 -1.31
N LEU A 25 14.97 0.62 -2.53
CA LEU A 25 15.11 -0.41 -3.57
C LEU A 25 16.47 -0.23 -4.25
N GLY A 26 17.42 -1.12 -3.91
CA GLY A 26 18.80 -1.08 -4.41
C GLY A 26 18.90 -1.05 -5.93
N ALA A 27 17.99 -1.75 -6.62
CA ALA A 27 17.88 -1.74 -8.09
C ALA A 27 17.63 -0.34 -8.70
N PHE A 28 17.14 0.61 -7.90
CA PHE A 28 16.83 1.98 -8.35
C PHE A 28 17.79 3.02 -7.77
N ARG A 29 19.08 2.67 -7.62
CA ARG A 29 20.15 3.55 -7.11
C ARG A 29 19.87 4.10 -5.70
N GLY A 30 19.26 3.28 -4.85
CA GLY A 30 18.97 3.67 -3.46
C GLY A 30 17.85 4.70 -3.31
N GLN A 31 17.03 4.90 -4.35
CA GLN A 31 15.84 5.74 -4.23
C GLN A 31 14.90 5.19 -3.15
N ILE A 32 14.30 6.11 -2.38
CA ILE A 32 13.31 5.79 -1.36
C ILE A 32 11.96 5.63 -2.05
N TYR A 33 11.32 4.50 -1.74
CA TYR A 33 9.94 4.21 -2.10
C TYR A 33 9.14 3.92 -0.83
N TYR A 34 7.83 3.89 -0.99
CA TYR A 34 6.88 3.49 0.03
C TYR A 34 6.18 2.24 -0.45
N GLN A 35 6.32 1.15 0.29
CA GLN A 35 5.38 0.04 0.21
C GLN A 35 4.16 0.44 1.04
N TYR A 36 2.97 0.26 0.48
CA TYR A 36 1.73 0.78 1.02
C TYR A 36 0.64 -0.27 0.92
N ASP A 37 -0.07 -0.49 2.03
CA ASP A 37 -1.20 -1.39 2.13
C ASP A 37 -2.41 -0.63 2.70
N TYR A 38 -3.57 -0.79 2.07
CA TYR A 38 -4.86 -0.30 2.53
C TYR A 38 -5.87 -1.42 2.56
N ARG A 39 -6.48 -1.67 3.71
CA ARG A 39 -7.56 -2.65 3.86
C ARG A 39 -8.89 -1.94 3.62
N HIS A 40 -9.57 -2.28 2.53
CA HIS A 40 -10.88 -1.71 2.25
C HIS A 40 -11.96 -2.25 3.19
N THR A 41 -13.11 -1.57 3.24
CA THR A 41 -14.22 -1.89 4.12
C THR A 41 -14.90 -3.22 3.80
N ASP A 42 -14.77 -3.70 2.57
CA ASP A 42 -15.22 -5.02 2.13
C ASP A 42 -14.21 -6.15 2.42
N GLY A 43 -13.07 -5.82 3.06
CA GLY A 43 -12.01 -6.76 3.39
C GLY A 43 -10.96 -6.94 2.30
N GLU A 44 -11.12 -6.39 1.09
CA GLU A 44 -10.09 -6.46 0.07
C GLU A 44 -8.85 -5.65 0.45
N LEU A 45 -7.68 -6.14 0.03
CA LEU A 45 -6.41 -5.46 0.23
C LEU A 45 -6.01 -4.75 -1.06
N PHE A 46 -5.79 -3.44 -0.96
CA PHE A 46 -5.06 -2.69 -1.97
C PHE A 46 -3.60 -2.53 -1.54
N SER A 47 -2.67 -2.92 -2.42
CA SER A 47 -1.23 -2.77 -2.20
C SER A 47 -0.57 -2.04 -3.36
N THR A 48 0.35 -1.12 -3.07
CA THR A 48 1.14 -0.43 -4.11
C THR A 48 2.53 -0.04 -3.62
N VAL A 49 3.39 0.29 -4.58
CA VAL A 49 4.71 0.87 -4.34
C VAL A 49 4.85 2.16 -5.15
N ALA A 50 5.19 3.27 -4.50
CA ALA A 50 5.41 4.56 -5.16
C ALA A 50 6.51 5.40 -4.47
N LYS A 51 6.95 6.48 -5.13
CA LYS A 51 8.00 7.37 -4.60
C LYS A 51 7.53 8.26 -3.45
N THR A 52 6.21 8.49 -3.33
CA THR A 52 5.61 9.34 -2.29
C THR A 52 4.34 8.69 -1.76
N LEU A 53 3.96 9.02 -0.52
CA LEU A 53 2.69 8.56 0.06
C LEU A 53 1.48 9.16 -0.65
N ASP A 54 1.59 10.39 -1.15
CA ASP A 54 0.50 11.04 -1.90
C ASP A 54 0.18 10.28 -3.18
N GLU A 55 1.19 9.79 -3.88
CA GLU A 55 1.00 8.95 -5.06
C GLU A 55 0.37 7.60 -4.69
N CYS A 56 0.76 7.00 -3.55
CA CYS A 56 0.09 5.79 -3.05
C CYS A 56 -1.41 6.03 -2.78
N ARG A 57 -1.74 7.14 -2.11
CA ARG A 57 -3.11 7.53 -1.77
C ARG A 57 -3.94 7.84 -3.00
N ARG A 58 -3.38 8.57 -3.98
CA ARG A 58 -4.02 8.82 -5.26
C ARG A 58 -4.42 7.52 -5.96
N ARG A 59 -3.51 6.54 -6.01
CA ARG A 59 -3.79 5.22 -6.61
C ARG A 59 -4.84 4.42 -5.83
N ARG A 60 -4.82 4.49 -4.49
CA ARG A 60 -5.88 3.91 -3.65
C ARG A 60 -7.22 4.51 -4.00
N ASP A 61 -7.32 5.83 -4.08
CA ASP A 61 -8.59 6.52 -4.34
C ASP A 61 -9.12 6.18 -5.74
N GLU A 62 -8.23 6.10 -6.75
CA GLU A 62 -8.59 5.62 -8.10
C GLU A 62 -9.09 4.17 -8.09
N TRP A 63 -8.46 3.30 -7.30
CA TRP A 63 -8.90 1.91 -7.14
C TRP A 63 -10.27 1.83 -6.46
N ILE A 64 -10.53 2.61 -5.41
CA ILE A 64 -11.83 2.71 -4.74
C ILE A 64 -12.91 3.20 -5.72
N VAL A 65 -12.62 4.22 -6.53
CA VAL A 65 -13.56 4.74 -7.54
C VAL A 65 -13.91 3.66 -8.56
N LYS A 66 -12.92 2.93 -9.08
CA LYS A 66 -13.15 1.83 -10.04
C LYS A 66 -14.04 0.74 -9.45
N LYS A 67 -13.85 0.40 -8.17
CA LYS A 67 -14.69 -0.60 -7.48
C LYS A 67 -16.14 -0.18 -7.33
N LYS A 68 -16.44 1.11 -7.16
CA LYS A 68 -17.83 1.60 -7.07
C LYS A 68 -18.60 1.51 -8.39
N VAL A 69 -17.90 1.32 -9.50
CA VAL A 69 -18.48 1.26 -10.85
C VAL A 69 -18.69 -0.21 -11.30
N GLN A 70 -18.15 -1.18 -10.56
CA GLN A 70 -18.39 -2.62 -10.76
C GLN A 70 -19.62 -3.10 -9.99
#